data_AF-A0A6M3J5N9-F1
#
_entry.id   AF-A0A6M3J5N9-F1
#
_cell.length_a   1.000
_cell.length_b   1.000
_cell.length_c   1.000
_cell.angle_alpha   90.00
_cell.angle_beta   90.00
_cell.angle_gamma   90.00
#
_symmetry.space_group_name_H-M   'P 1'
#
loop_
_entity.id
_entity.type
_entity.pdbx_description
1 polymer ?
#
loop_
_entity_poly.entity_id
_entity_poly.type
_entity_poly.pdbx_seq_one_letter_code
_entity_poly.pdbx_strand_id
1 'polypeptide(L)' 'MNYLLGIFGCWIFSDALYSYSLYKGDKNYKGNPQNWANDHWVRAVRGLIGIALMIMGGIG' A
#
# COMPACT_ATOMS: atom_id res chain seq x y z
N MET A 1 15.24 8.83 -14.44
CA MET A 1 14.01 9.18 -13.69
C MET A 1 13.06 8.00 -13.59
N ASN A 2 12.81 7.27 -14.69
CA ASN A 2 11.84 6.15 -14.73
C ASN A 2 12.21 4.97 -13.83
N TYR A 3 13.50 4.62 -13.75
CA TYR A 3 13.98 3.63 -12.78
C TYR A 3 13.67 3.98 -11.31
N LEU A 4 13.76 5.27 -10.94
CA LEU A 4 13.43 5.71 -9.58
C LEU A 4 11.92 5.63 -9.31
N LEU A 5 11.09 5.92 -10.30
CA LEU A 5 9.63 5.72 -10.21
C LEU A 5 9.29 4.26 -9.94
N GLY A 6 9.98 3.32 -10.61
CA GLY A 6 9.82 1.89 -10.35
C GLY A 6 10.17 1.51 -8.92
N ILE A 7 11.30 2.01 -8.39
CA ILE A 7 11.72 1.78 -7.01
C ILE A 7 10.72 2.35 -6.00
N PHE A 8 10.22 3.56 -6.23
CA PHE A 8 9.18 4.16 -5.37
C PHE A 8 7.89 3.35 -5.42
N GLY A 9 7.51 2.82 -6.59
CA GLY A 9 6.39 1.90 -6.73
C GLY A 9 6.56 0.63 -5.90
N CYS A 10 7.72 0.00 -5.98
CA CYS A 10 8.06 -1.19 -5.17
C CYS A 10 7.95 -0.89 -3.68
N TRP A 11 8.51 0.24 -3.22
CA TRP A 11 8.46 0.62 -1.82
C TRP A 11 7.02 0.81 -1.32
N ILE A 12 6.22 1.59 -2.04
CA ILE A 12 4.81 1.85 -1.67
C ILE A 12 3.99 0.55 -1.67
N PHE A 13 4.23 -0.34 -2.63
CA PHE A 13 3.57 -1.63 -2.68
C PHE A 13 3.96 -2.53 -1.50
N SER A 14 5.25 -2.61 -1.16
CA SER A 14 5.71 -3.36 0.02
C SER A 14 5.13 -2.79 1.32
N ASP A 15 5.07 -1.47 1.49
CA ASP A 15 4.43 -0.82 2.64
C ASP A 15 2.93 -1.18 2.76
N ALA A 16 2.21 -1.22 1.63
CA ALA A 16 0.82 -1.64 1.61
C ALA A 16 0.64 -3.09 2.09
N LEU A 17 1.49 -4.02 1.65
CA LEU A 17 1.45 -5.43 2.06
C LEU A 17 1.82 -5.63 3.53
N TYR A 18 2.95 -5.05 3.97
CA TYR A 18 3.40 -5.15 5.35
C TYR A 18 2.38 -4.56 6.31
N SER A 19 1.87 -3.38 5.98
CA SER A 19 0.90 -2.72 6.84
C SER A 19 -0.44 -3.45 6.84
N TYR A 20 -0.86 -4.07 5.74
CA TYR A 20 -2.04 -4.94 5.76
C TYR A 20 -1.84 -6.12 6.72
N SER A 21 -0.71 -6.83 6.64
CA SER A 21 -0.42 -7.96 7.52
C SER A 21 -0.28 -7.57 8.98
N LEU A 22 0.38 -6.44 9.27
CA LEU A 22 0.64 -5.97 10.63
C LEU A 22 -0.65 -5.62 11.37
N TYR A 23 -1.57 -4.96 10.68
CA TYR A 23 -2.80 -4.47 11.29
C TYR A 23 -3.99 -5.43 11.10
N LYS A 24 -3.76 -6.60 10.51
CA LYS A 24 -4.80 -7.61 10.35
C LYS A 24 -5.18 -8.18 11.72
N GLY A 25 -6.35 -7.78 12.21
CA GLY A 25 -6.85 -8.18 13.53
C GLY A 25 -6.44 -7.27 14.68
N ASP A 26 -5.76 -6.16 14.39
CA ASP A 26 -5.44 -5.13 15.39
C ASP A 26 -6.60 -4.12 15.55
N LYS A 27 -6.54 -3.33 16.62
CA LYS A 27 -7.46 -2.20 16.84
C LYS A 27 -7.00 -0.98 16.04
N ASN A 28 -7.94 -0.14 15.62
CA ASN A 28 -7.67 1.16 15.04
C ASN A 28 -7.33 2.18 16.14
N TYR A 29 -6.99 3.41 15.73
CA TYR A 29 -6.65 4.51 16.64
C TYR A 29 -7.77 4.88 17.62
N LYS A 30 -9.01 4.45 17.37
CA LYS A 30 -10.17 4.64 18.26
C LYS A 30 -10.43 3.44 19.18
N GLY A 31 -9.58 2.40 19.14
CA GLY A 31 -9.74 1.18 19.92
C GLY A 31 -10.76 0.18 19.36
N ASN A 32 -11.35 0.44 18.19
CA ASN A 32 -12.27 -0.48 17.52
C ASN A 32 -11.50 -1.46 16.64
N PRO A 33 -11.99 -2.69 16.39
CA PRO A 33 -11.35 -3.60 15.44
C PRO A 33 -11.18 -2.94 14.06
N GLN A 34 -9.98 -3.07 13.47
CA GLN A 34 -9.80 -2.62 12.08
C GLN A 34 -10.69 -3.42 11.14
N ASN A 35 -11.31 -2.72 10.21
CA ASN A 35 -12.19 -3.34 9.23
C ASN A 35 -11.86 -2.86 7.81
N TRP A 36 -12.38 -3.57 6.82
CA TRP A 36 -12.08 -3.27 5.43
C TRP A 36 -12.64 -1.92 4.99
N ALA A 37 -13.84 -1.58 5.44
CA ALA A 37 -14.56 -0.37 5.05
C ALA A 37 -13.91 0.93 5.54
N ASN A 38 -13.19 0.90 6.67
CA ASN A 38 -12.59 2.10 7.24
C ASN A 38 -11.07 2.13 7.13
N ASP A 39 -10.38 0.99 7.29
CA ASP A 39 -8.92 0.97 7.50
C ASP A 39 -8.16 0.26 6.38
N HIS A 40 -8.61 -0.91 5.91
CA HIS A 40 -7.82 -1.70 4.94
C HIS A 40 -7.97 -1.25 3.49
N TRP A 41 -9.10 -0.64 3.09
CA TRP A 41 -9.28 -0.15 1.72
C TRP A 41 -8.23 0.90 1.33
N VAL A 42 -7.83 1.77 2.27
CA VAL A 42 -6.78 2.78 2.05
C VAL A 42 -5.44 2.11 1.72
N ARG A 43 -5.14 0.97 2.36
CA ARG A 43 -3.94 0.17 2.09
C ARG A 43 -4.01 -0.46 0.71
N ALA A 44 -5.18 -0.96 0.32
CA ALA A 44 -5.40 -1.50 -1.02
C ALA A 44 -5.19 -0.42 -2.10
N VAL A 45 -5.74 0.78 -1.91
CA VAL A 45 -5.53 1.93 -2.82
C VAL A 45 -4.05 2.31 -2.89
N ARG A 46 -3.35 2.35 -1.75
CA ARG A 46 -1.90 2.58 -1.70
C ARG A 46 -1.12 1.53 -2.49
N GLY A 47 -1.48 0.26 -2.35
CA GLY A 47 -0.89 -0.84 -3.12
C GLY A 47 -1.11 -0.69 -4.62
N LEU A 48 -2.33 -0.30 -5.04
CA LEU A 48 -2.64 -0.03 -6.46
C LEU A 48 -1.82 1.15 -7.02
N ILE A 49 -1.61 2.21 -6.25
CA ILE A 49 -0.73 3.33 -6.63
C ILE A 49 0.72 2.84 -6.78
N GLY A 50 1.20 2.01 -5.86
CA GLY A 50 2.52 1.37 -5.97
C GLY A 50 2.68 0.58 -7.27
N ILE A 51 1.67 -0.22 -7.64
CA ILE A 51 1.65 -0.97 -8.90
C ILE A 51 1.68 -0.04 -10.12
N ALA A 52 0.86 1.01 -10.13
CA ALA A 52 0.85 1.98 -11.22
C ALA A 52 2.23 2.64 -11.41
N LEU A 53 2.90 3.01 -10.31
CA LEU A 53 4.26 3.58 -10.34
C LEU A 53 5.31 2.57 -10.84
N MET A 54 5.20 1.29 -10.45
CA MET A 54 6.06 0.23 -10.98
C MET A 54 5.90 0.09 -12.50
N ILE A 55 4.66 0.09 -13.00
CA ILE A 55 4.35 -0.02 -14.43
C ILE A 55 4.90 1.20 -15.20
N MET A 56 4.64 2.42 -14.72
CA MET A 56 5.16 3.64 -15.36
C MET A 56 6.70 3.70 -15.34
N GLY A 57 7.33 3.21 -14.27
CA GLY A 57 8.79 3.14 -14.16
C GLY A 57 9.43 2.04 -15.02
N GLY A 58 8.70 0.98 -15.34
CA GLY A 58 9.18 -0.14 -16.18
C GLY A 58 8.92 0.02 -17.68
N ILE A 59 7.97 0.87 -18.08
CA ILE A 59 7.69 1.19 -19.48
C ILE A 59 8.57 2.36 -19.98
N GLY A 60 9.11 3.17 -19.08
CA GLY A 60 9.90 4.36 -19.40
C GLY A 60 11.41 4.17 -19.43
#